data_AF-A0A1I1UMZ0-F1
#
_entry.id   AF-A0A1I1UMZ0-F1
#
_cell.length_a   1.000
_cell.length_b   1.000
_cell.length_c   1.000
_cell.angle_alpha   90.00
_cell.angle_beta   90.00
_cell.angle_gamma   90.00
#
_symmetry.space_group_name_H-M   'P 1'
#
loop_
_entity.id
_entity.type
_entity.pdbx_description
1 polymer ?
#
loop_
_entity_poly.entity_id
_entity_poly.type
_entity_poly.pdbx_seq_one_letter_code
_entity_poly.pdbx_strand_id
1 'polypeptide(L)'
;MTQSRTRYLHAAAVCTACALVLSGCGGDAVDTRAGAQSASRSAATVTAEAQAAEEYAAALQHLYVAYFGRPADVGGMVFWDRQFKLSRAPTEPAALAAQYRWNAGVRQVFDAFSNSAESQQLYPGNTPMFLDGVYRNLFNRSADLPGLAWWTNAIDNGQISRAEAAMSIMLGAQGDDAVAVRNKLAVSASFYRQMSLRVSTVLAYNGTRANELARRMLAQVDAKTDLVAFEAIIKATIDELELPIVTPAG
;
A
#
# COMPACT_ATOMS: atom_id res chain seq x y z
N MET A 1 3.82 -6.72 -54.15
CA MET A 1 3.62 -7.61 -52.97
C MET A 1 4.55 -7.13 -51.88
N THR A 2 3.96 -6.62 -50.82
CA THR A 2 4.53 -5.72 -49.83
C THR A 2 5.04 -6.53 -48.64
N GLN A 3 6.29 -6.33 -48.20
CA GLN A 3 6.75 -6.86 -46.92
C GLN A 3 7.48 -5.76 -46.14
N SER A 4 6.71 -5.05 -45.33
CA SER A 4 7.23 -4.09 -44.35
C SER A 4 7.74 -4.85 -43.13
N ARG A 5 9.04 -4.77 -42.84
CA ARG A 5 9.65 -5.23 -41.58
C ARG A 5 9.85 -4.02 -40.68
N THR A 6 8.91 -3.77 -39.77
CA THR A 6 9.06 -2.74 -38.74
C THR A 6 9.93 -3.30 -37.61
N ARG A 7 11.09 -2.68 -37.39
CA ARG A 7 12.01 -2.98 -36.29
C ARG A 7 11.46 -2.37 -34.99
N TYR A 8 11.36 -3.19 -33.94
CA TYR A 8 10.98 -2.78 -32.60
C TYR A 8 12.12 -1.97 -31.97
N LEU A 9 11.86 -0.69 -31.67
CA LEU A 9 12.74 0.15 -30.87
C LEU A 9 12.39 -0.06 -29.39
N HIS A 10 13.40 -0.41 -28.59
CA HIS A 10 13.36 -0.42 -27.14
C HIS A 10 13.10 1.01 -26.63
N ALA A 11 11.93 1.24 -26.03
CA ALA A 11 11.67 2.45 -25.24
C ALA A 11 11.79 2.09 -23.76
N ALA A 12 12.91 2.49 -23.16
CA ALA A 12 13.09 2.53 -21.72
C ALA A 12 12.09 3.56 -21.15
N ALA A 13 11.07 3.09 -20.44
CA ALA A 13 10.15 3.96 -19.71
C ALA A 13 10.84 4.44 -18.43
N VAL A 14 11.38 5.65 -18.52
CA VAL A 14 11.94 6.41 -17.41
C VAL A 14 10.85 6.65 -16.36
N CYS A 15 11.23 6.34 -15.12
CA CYS A 15 10.51 6.63 -13.89
C CYS A 15 10.39 8.15 -13.73
N THR A 16 9.22 8.69 -14.03
CA THR A 16 8.86 10.06 -13.65
C THR A 16 7.70 9.96 -12.67
N ALA A 17 8.03 10.16 -11.40
CA ALA A 17 7.08 10.41 -10.33
C ALA A 17 6.06 11.47 -10.77
N CYS A 18 4.82 11.30 -10.33
CA CYS A 18 3.77 12.29 -10.44
C CYS A 18 4.22 13.57 -9.70
N ALA A 19 4.88 14.47 -10.44
CA ALA A 19 5.11 15.83 -10.00
C ALA A 19 3.77 16.55 -10.08
N LEU A 20 3.18 16.83 -8.91
CA LEU A 20 2.19 17.88 -8.78
C LEU A 20 2.84 19.18 -9.29
N VAL A 21 2.49 19.57 -10.51
CA VAL A 21 2.89 20.86 -11.07
C VAL A 21 2.10 21.94 -10.34
N LEU A 22 2.69 22.51 -9.30
CA LEU A 22 2.37 23.85 -8.82
C LEU A 22 3.35 24.82 -9.48
N SER A 23 3.17 25.05 -10.79
CA SER A 23 3.74 26.20 -11.47
C SER A 23 2.87 27.42 -11.21
N GLY A 24 3.00 28.01 -10.02
CA GLY A 24 2.48 29.33 -9.72
C GLY A 24 3.58 30.37 -9.91
N CYS A 25 3.81 30.81 -11.15
CA CYS A 25 4.68 31.95 -11.43
C CYS A 25 3.97 33.22 -10.91
N GLY A 26 4.71 34.08 -10.20
CA GLY A 26 4.19 35.32 -9.63
C GLY A 26 3.67 36.32 -10.68
N GLY A 27 2.72 37.15 -10.26
CA GLY A 27 2.20 38.27 -11.03
C GLY A 27 0.96 38.90 -10.37
N ASP A 28 1.21 40.00 -9.65
CA ASP A 28 0.35 41.15 -9.36
C ASP A 28 -1.15 40.98 -9.08
N ALA A 29 -1.51 41.26 -7.82
CA ALA A 29 -2.82 41.71 -7.31
C ALA A 29 -4.08 41.19 -8.03
N VAL A 30 -4.49 39.96 -7.71
CA VAL A 30 -5.82 39.44 -8.07
C VAL A 30 -6.50 38.81 -6.86
N ASP A 31 -7.70 39.30 -6.58
CA ASP A 31 -8.76 38.76 -5.72
C ASP A 31 -8.39 37.52 -4.89
N THR A 32 -8.16 37.72 -3.59
CA THR A 32 -7.85 36.65 -2.63
C THR A 32 -8.95 35.57 -2.56
N ARG A 33 -10.15 35.82 -3.08
CA ARG A 33 -11.22 34.82 -3.21
C ARG A 33 -10.99 33.86 -4.39
N ALA A 34 -10.40 34.31 -5.49
CA ALA A 34 -10.13 33.49 -6.67
C ALA A 34 -8.99 32.49 -6.41
N GLY A 35 -7.95 32.90 -5.68
CA GLY A 35 -6.88 32.00 -5.23
C GLY A 35 -7.36 30.94 -4.24
N ALA A 36 -8.21 31.33 -3.28
CA ALA A 36 -8.83 30.39 -2.35
C ALA A 36 -9.78 29.41 -3.05
N GLN A 37 -10.56 29.87 -4.04
CA GLN A 37 -11.44 29.01 -4.86
C GLN A 37 -10.68 28.05 -5.78
N SER A 38 -9.51 28.45 -6.28
CA SER A 38 -8.68 27.60 -7.13
C SER A 38 -7.97 26.53 -6.31
N ALA A 39 -7.43 26.89 -5.14
CA ALA A 39 -6.86 25.94 -4.18
C ALA A 39 -7.92 24.98 -3.62
N SER A 40 -9.13 25.46 -3.32
CA SER A 40 -10.23 24.61 -2.84
C SER A 40 -10.76 23.67 -3.93
N ARG A 41 -10.72 24.08 -5.21
CA ARG A 41 -11.04 23.20 -6.35
C ARG A 41 -9.98 22.11 -6.51
N SER A 42 -8.69 22.44 -6.43
CA SER A 42 -7.61 21.43 -6.44
C SER A 42 -7.71 20.48 -5.25
N ALA A 43 -8.07 20.99 -4.07
CA ALA A 43 -8.27 20.18 -2.87
C ALA A 43 -9.45 19.21 -3.00
N ALA A 44 -10.59 19.69 -3.50
CA ALA A 44 -11.76 18.87 -3.74
C ALA A 44 -11.50 17.78 -4.80
N THR A 45 -10.70 18.09 -5.84
CA THR A 45 -10.29 17.09 -6.84
C THR A 45 -9.42 16.00 -6.22
N VAL A 46 -8.47 16.35 -5.36
CA VAL A 46 -7.59 15.36 -4.68
C VAL A 46 -8.40 14.41 -3.79
N THR A 47 -9.34 14.93 -2.99
CA THR A 47 -10.19 14.08 -2.14
C THR A 47 -11.19 13.27 -2.96
N ALA A 48 -11.72 13.81 -4.06
CA ALA A 48 -12.63 13.09 -4.95
C ALA A 48 -11.92 11.94 -5.69
N GLU A 49 -10.69 12.14 -6.15
CA GLU A 49 -9.89 11.06 -6.76
C GLU A 49 -9.58 9.95 -5.75
N ALA A 50 -9.24 10.31 -4.51
CA ALA A 50 -9.03 9.37 -3.43
C ALA A 50 -10.29 8.52 -3.14
N GLN A 51 -11.47 9.14 -3.11
CA GLN A 51 -12.74 8.47 -2.91
C GLN A 51 -13.22 7.67 -4.13
N ALA A 52 -12.75 8.01 -5.33
CA ALA A 52 -13.06 7.27 -6.56
C ALA A 52 -12.20 6.00 -6.74
N ALA A 53 -11.03 5.94 -6.09
CA ALA A 53 -10.12 4.79 -6.11
C ALA A 53 -10.51 3.70 -5.10
N GLU A 54 -11.80 3.35 -5.06
CA GLU A 54 -12.34 2.36 -4.11
C GLU A 54 -12.57 0.97 -4.73
N GLU A 55 -12.56 0.84 -6.06
CA GLU A 55 -12.91 -0.43 -6.73
C GLU A 55 -11.98 -1.58 -6.32
N TYR A 56 -10.67 -1.30 -6.23
CA TYR A 56 -9.68 -2.26 -5.75
C TYR A 56 -9.24 -2.01 -4.31
N ALA A 57 -9.92 -1.15 -3.55
CA ALA A 57 -9.46 -0.75 -2.22
C ALA A 57 -9.27 -1.93 -1.28
N ALA A 58 -10.18 -2.90 -1.28
CA ALA A 58 -10.03 -4.11 -0.47
C ALA A 58 -8.75 -4.87 -0.83
N ALA A 59 -8.53 -5.17 -2.11
CA ALA A 59 -7.35 -5.91 -2.56
C ALA A 59 -6.04 -5.14 -2.33
N LEU A 60 -6.06 -3.82 -2.52
CA LEU A 60 -4.91 -2.97 -2.25
C LEU A 60 -4.58 -2.90 -0.76
N GLN A 61 -5.57 -2.85 0.13
CA GLN A 61 -5.30 -2.93 1.56
C GLN A 61 -4.66 -4.28 1.93
N HIS A 62 -5.06 -5.40 1.30
CA HIS A 62 -4.39 -6.68 1.51
C HIS A 62 -2.92 -6.62 1.09
N LEU A 63 -2.60 -6.04 -0.08
CA LEU A 63 -1.22 -5.88 -0.51
C LEU A 63 -0.43 -5.00 0.46
N TYR A 64 -0.93 -3.80 0.79
CA TYR A 64 -0.25 -2.90 1.71
C TYR A 64 0.00 -3.53 3.08
N VAL A 65 -0.99 -4.23 3.64
CA VAL A 65 -0.81 -4.95 4.90
C VAL A 65 0.17 -6.11 4.74
N ALA A 66 0.11 -6.89 3.65
CA ALA A 66 0.98 -8.04 3.43
C ALA A 66 2.46 -7.67 3.25
N TYR A 67 2.77 -6.69 2.40
CA TYR A 67 4.15 -6.34 2.07
C TYR A 67 4.72 -5.27 3.00
N PHE A 68 3.90 -4.38 3.56
CA PHE A 68 4.40 -3.20 4.28
C PHE A 68 3.96 -3.10 5.73
N GLY A 69 2.97 -3.89 6.13
CA GLY A 69 2.46 -3.86 7.51
C GLY A 69 1.78 -2.58 7.91
N ARG A 70 1.28 -1.82 6.92
CA ARG A 70 0.63 -0.53 7.13
C ARG A 70 -0.57 -0.38 6.20
N PRO A 71 -1.50 0.52 6.51
CA PRO A 71 -2.56 0.92 5.59
C PRO A 71 -1.99 1.49 4.28
N ALA A 72 -2.79 1.45 3.21
CA ALA A 72 -2.45 2.14 1.98
C ALA A 72 -2.35 3.66 2.20
N ASP A 73 -1.37 4.29 1.55
CA ASP A 73 -1.37 5.74 1.39
C ASP A 73 -2.32 6.17 0.27
N VAL A 74 -2.81 7.40 0.34
CA VAL A 74 -3.88 7.89 -0.56
C VAL A 74 -3.42 7.92 -2.02
N GLY A 75 -2.23 8.45 -2.27
CA GLY A 75 -1.67 8.53 -3.64
C GLY A 75 -1.41 7.15 -4.25
N GLY A 76 -0.87 6.23 -3.46
CA GLY A 76 -0.63 4.86 -3.87
C GLY A 76 -1.91 4.09 -4.17
N MET A 77 -2.96 4.24 -3.35
CA MET A 77 -4.27 3.64 -3.64
C MET A 77 -4.80 4.06 -5.02
N VAL A 78 -4.79 5.36 -5.30
CA VAL A 78 -5.22 5.91 -6.61
C VAL A 78 -4.37 5.39 -7.76
N PHE A 79 -3.04 5.34 -7.57
CA PHE A 79 -2.12 4.88 -8.59
C PHE A 79 -2.35 3.40 -8.93
N TRP A 80 -2.37 2.53 -7.93
CA TRP A 80 -2.46 1.08 -8.15
C TRP A 80 -3.85 0.63 -8.58
N ASP A 81 -4.92 1.29 -8.11
CA ASP A 81 -6.29 1.07 -8.59
C ASP A 81 -6.37 1.25 -10.12
N ARG A 82 -5.72 2.29 -10.66
CA ARG A 82 -5.61 2.51 -12.11
C ARG A 82 -4.85 1.39 -12.80
N GLN A 83 -3.75 0.89 -12.22
CA GLN A 83 -2.97 -0.20 -12.82
C GLN A 83 -3.79 -1.50 -12.89
N PHE A 84 -4.57 -1.81 -11.85
CA PHE A 84 -5.45 -2.98 -11.86
C PHE A 84 -6.59 -2.85 -12.87
N LYS A 85 -7.21 -1.66 -12.99
CA LYS A 85 -8.20 -1.37 -14.04
C LYS A 85 -7.64 -1.59 -15.45
N LEU A 86 -6.45 -1.05 -15.74
CA LEU A 86 -5.78 -1.22 -17.04
C LEU A 86 -5.47 -2.69 -17.34
N SER A 87 -5.16 -3.46 -16.30
CA SER A 87 -4.85 -4.88 -16.39
C SER A 87 -6.09 -5.78 -16.42
N ARG A 88 -7.29 -5.20 -16.29
CA ARG A 88 -8.57 -5.94 -16.14
C ARG A 88 -8.46 -7.02 -15.05
N ALA A 89 -7.84 -6.64 -13.94
CA ALA A 89 -7.68 -7.54 -12.81
C ALA A 89 -9.05 -7.82 -12.15
N PRO A 90 -9.22 -8.94 -11.43
CA PRO A 90 -10.38 -9.10 -10.57
C PRO A 90 -10.22 -8.26 -9.29
N THR A 91 -11.33 -7.77 -8.75
CA THR A 91 -11.34 -6.89 -7.57
C THR A 91 -11.30 -7.64 -6.24
N GLU A 92 -11.73 -8.90 -6.23
CA GLU A 92 -11.71 -9.73 -5.02
C GLU A 92 -10.27 -10.19 -4.71
N PRO A 93 -9.79 -10.04 -3.46
CA PRO A 93 -8.39 -10.31 -3.09
C PRO A 93 -7.89 -11.72 -3.46
N ALA A 94 -8.67 -12.78 -3.23
CA ALA A 94 -8.24 -14.14 -3.55
C ALA A 94 -8.20 -14.40 -5.06
N ALA A 95 -9.18 -13.91 -5.80
CA ALA A 95 -9.21 -13.93 -7.26
C ALA A 95 -8.04 -13.14 -7.85
N LEU A 96 -7.68 -12.00 -7.25
CA LEU A 96 -6.53 -11.19 -7.65
C LEU A 96 -5.23 -11.98 -7.46
N ALA A 97 -5.02 -12.57 -6.28
CA ALA A 97 -3.83 -13.38 -6.02
C ALA A 97 -3.73 -14.57 -6.99
N ALA A 98 -4.85 -15.23 -7.30
CA ALA A 98 -4.90 -16.33 -8.27
C ALA A 98 -4.48 -15.90 -9.70
N GLN A 99 -4.55 -14.62 -10.04
CA GLN A 99 -4.13 -14.10 -11.34
C GLN A 99 -2.63 -13.79 -11.44
N TYR A 100 -1.86 -13.89 -10.36
CA TYR A 100 -0.43 -13.54 -10.36
C TYR A 100 0.37 -14.23 -11.48
N ARG A 101 0.05 -15.50 -11.79
CA ARG A 101 0.77 -16.27 -12.83
C ARG A 101 0.28 -16.02 -14.25
N TRP A 102 -0.96 -15.56 -14.39
CA TRP A 102 -1.69 -15.57 -15.66
C TRP A 102 -1.93 -14.17 -16.23
N ASN A 103 -1.93 -13.15 -15.38
CA ASN A 103 -2.12 -11.76 -15.76
C ASN A 103 -0.82 -10.98 -15.52
N ALA A 104 -0.17 -10.56 -16.60
CA ALA A 104 1.11 -9.86 -16.54
C ALA A 104 1.04 -8.53 -15.77
N GLY A 105 -0.10 -7.82 -15.83
CA GLY A 105 -0.30 -6.58 -15.10
C GLY A 105 -0.50 -6.80 -13.60
N VAL A 106 -1.23 -7.85 -13.21
CA VAL A 106 -1.33 -8.26 -11.80
C VAL A 106 0.05 -8.65 -11.26
N ARG A 107 0.79 -9.48 -12.01
CA ARG A 107 2.17 -9.86 -11.66
C ARG A 107 3.07 -8.65 -11.46
N GLN A 108 3.01 -7.70 -12.39
CA GLN A 108 3.80 -6.47 -12.33
C GLN A 108 3.54 -5.68 -11.04
N VAL A 109 2.29 -5.58 -10.60
CA VAL A 109 1.97 -4.90 -9.33
C VAL A 109 2.54 -5.66 -8.13
N PHE A 110 2.32 -6.97 -8.03
CA PHE A 110 2.85 -7.78 -6.92
C PHE A 110 4.39 -7.73 -6.86
N ASP A 111 5.04 -7.85 -8.02
CA ASP A 111 6.50 -7.76 -8.12
C ASP A 111 7.00 -6.36 -7.73
N ALA A 112 6.27 -5.29 -8.08
CA ALA A 112 6.62 -3.93 -7.68
C ALA A 112 6.52 -3.72 -6.16
N PHE A 113 5.50 -4.28 -5.50
CA PHE A 113 5.39 -4.25 -4.04
C PHE A 113 6.54 -5.02 -3.39
N SER A 114 6.75 -6.27 -3.81
CA SER A 114 7.78 -7.15 -3.27
C SER A 114 9.20 -6.60 -3.45
N ASN A 115 9.49 -6.01 -4.61
CA ASN A 115 10.81 -5.48 -4.95
C ASN A 115 11.00 -4.01 -4.54
N SER A 116 10.01 -3.38 -3.93
CA SER A 116 10.15 -2.01 -3.44
C SER A 116 11.24 -1.92 -2.35
N ALA A 117 11.85 -0.74 -2.22
CA ALA A 117 12.82 -0.48 -1.16
C ALA A 117 12.23 -0.72 0.24
N GLU A 118 10.95 -0.39 0.45
CA GLU A 118 10.26 -0.61 1.72
C GLU A 118 10.14 -2.11 2.06
N SER A 119 9.70 -2.95 1.11
CA SER A 119 9.61 -4.41 1.30
C SER A 119 10.99 -5.04 1.53
N GLN A 120 11.99 -4.63 0.75
CA GLN A 120 13.36 -5.15 0.90
C GLN A 120 13.98 -4.79 2.27
N GLN A 121 13.69 -3.60 2.79
CA GLN A 121 14.11 -3.19 4.14
C GLN A 121 13.38 -3.96 5.25
N LEU A 122 12.09 -4.25 5.05
CA LEU A 122 11.28 -5.00 6.00
C LEU A 122 11.67 -6.47 6.08
N TYR A 123 12.02 -7.06 4.95
CA TYR A 123 12.29 -8.50 4.85
C TYR A 123 13.67 -8.80 4.25
N PRO A 124 14.77 -8.41 4.93
CA PRO A 124 16.11 -8.71 4.47
C PRO A 124 16.44 -10.18 4.68
N GLY A 125 17.47 -10.65 3.97
CA GLY A 125 18.07 -11.96 4.21
C GLY A 125 17.40 -13.12 3.46
N ASN A 126 17.59 -14.31 4.00
CA ASN A 126 17.20 -15.59 3.39
C ASN A 126 15.70 -15.89 3.56
N THR A 127 15.24 -16.98 2.95
CA THR A 127 13.82 -17.39 2.95
C THR A 127 13.24 -17.53 4.37
N PRO A 128 13.89 -18.20 5.34
CA PRO A 128 13.37 -18.25 6.72
C PRO A 128 13.24 -16.87 7.39
N MET A 129 14.21 -15.96 7.20
CA MET A 129 14.12 -14.60 7.76
C MET A 129 12.97 -13.80 7.14
N PHE A 130 12.79 -13.91 5.82
CA PHE A 130 11.64 -13.34 5.13
C PHE A 130 10.32 -13.85 5.70
N LEU A 131 10.18 -15.16 5.91
CA LEU A 131 8.97 -15.77 6.43
C LEU A 131 8.69 -15.36 7.89
N ASP A 132 9.70 -15.32 8.76
CA ASP A 132 9.51 -14.82 10.13
C ASP A 132 9.04 -13.35 10.13
N GLY A 133 9.61 -12.51 9.26
CA GLY A 133 9.17 -11.13 9.08
C GLY A 133 7.71 -11.04 8.63
N VAL A 134 7.32 -11.82 7.62
CA VAL A 134 5.92 -11.87 7.13
C VAL A 134 4.96 -12.32 8.22
N TYR A 135 5.29 -13.37 8.98
CA TYR A 135 4.43 -13.86 10.06
C TYR A 135 4.29 -12.85 11.20
N ARG A 136 5.38 -12.19 11.61
CA ARG A 136 5.30 -11.13 12.63
C ARG A 136 4.47 -9.96 12.14
N ASN A 137 4.64 -9.58 10.87
CA ASN A 137 3.88 -8.51 10.27
C ASN A 137 2.38 -8.82 10.21
N LEU A 138 2.01 -10.02 9.76
CA LEU A 138 0.61 -10.40 9.57
C LEU A 138 -0.09 -10.79 10.87
N PHE A 139 0.59 -11.56 11.71
CA PHE A 139 -0.03 -12.32 12.81
C PHE A 139 0.52 -11.97 14.19
N ASN A 140 1.50 -11.07 14.29
CA ASN A 140 2.18 -10.69 15.55
C ASN A 140 2.84 -11.89 16.27
N ARG A 141 3.21 -12.93 15.53
CA ARG A 141 3.89 -14.13 16.04
C ARG A 141 4.87 -14.66 14.99
N SER A 142 5.80 -15.51 15.40
CA SER A 142 6.61 -16.30 14.47
C SER A 142 5.79 -17.44 13.87
N ALA A 143 6.23 -17.92 12.70
CA ALA A 143 5.70 -19.14 12.09
C ALA A 143 5.96 -20.36 13.00
N ASP A 144 5.01 -21.29 13.04
CA ASP A 144 5.26 -22.61 13.61
C ASP A 144 6.24 -23.40 12.72
N LEU A 145 6.92 -24.39 13.31
CA LEU A 145 7.96 -25.16 12.60
C LEU A 145 7.43 -25.86 11.34
N PRO A 146 6.27 -26.56 11.36
CA PRO A 146 5.70 -27.15 10.14
C PRO A 146 5.42 -26.13 9.04
N GLY A 147 4.76 -25.02 9.38
CA GLY A 147 4.46 -23.95 8.44
C GLY A 147 5.72 -23.34 7.84
N LEU A 148 6.71 -22.99 8.67
CA LEU A 148 7.99 -22.44 8.23
C LEU A 148 8.71 -23.38 7.25
N ALA A 149 8.76 -24.68 7.57
CA ALA A 149 9.40 -25.67 6.71
C ALA A 149 8.68 -25.81 5.37
N TRP A 150 7.35 -25.83 5.36
CA TRP A 150 6.57 -25.94 4.13
C TRP A 150 6.77 -24.72 3.23
N TRP A 151 6.62 -23.50 3.76
CA TRP A 151 6.80 -22.27 2.99
C TRP A 151 8.23 -22.10 2.49
N THR A 152 9.23 -22.47 3.30
CA THR A 152 10.63 -22.43 2.89
C THR A 152 10.87 -23.34 1.69
N ASN A 153 10.41 -24.60 1.77
CA ASN A 153 10.53 -25.55 0.67
C ASN A 153 9.79 -25.09 -0.60
N ALA A 154 8.60 -24.50 -0.46
CA ALA A 154 7.85 -24.00 -1.61
C ALA A 154 8.58 -22.85 -2.32
N ILE A 155 9.18 -21.93 -1.55
CA ILE A 155 9.93 -20.79 -2.10
C ILE A 155 11.26 -21.25 -2.71
N ASP A 156 12.04 -22.04 -1.98
CA ASP A 156 13.39 -22.43 -2.39
C ASP A 156 13.37 -23.37 -3.61
N ASN A 157 12.29 -24.14 -3.80
CA ASN A 157 12.08 -24.95 -5.01
C ASN A 157 11.35 -24.20 -6.15
N GLY A 158 11.12 -22.89 -6.01
CA GLY A 158 10.48 -22.06 -7.03
C GLY A 158 9.00 -22.40 -7.29
N GLN A 159 8.35 -23.13 -6.39
CA GLN A 159 6.93 -23.44 -6.48
C GLN A 159 6.09 -22.18 -6.27
N ILE A 160 6.55 -21.25 -5.44
CA ILE A 160 5.96 -19.93 -5.20
C ILE A 160 7.08 -18.90 -5.08
N SER A 161 6.90 -17.70 -5.65
CA SER A 161 7.87 -16.62 -5.47
C SER A 161 7.70 -15.96 -4.09
N ARG A 162 8.72 -15.26 -3.58
CA ARG A 162 8.55 -14.38 -2.41
C ARG A 162 7.48 -13.32 -2.64
N ALA A 163 7.39 -12.82 -3.88
CA ALA A 163 6.38 -11.86 -4.28
C ALA A 163 4.97 -12.47 -4.19
N GLU A 164 4.75 -13.75 -4.44
CA GLU A 164 3.43 -14.39 -4.31
C GLU A 164 3.16 -14.86 -2.86
N ALA A 165 4.22 -15.20 -2.11
CA ALA A 165 4.12 -15.83 -0.79
C ALA A 165 3.45 -14.96 0.28
N ALA A 166 3.78 -13.67 0.39
CA ALA A 166 3.25 -12.82 1.47
C ALA A 166 1.71 -12.71 1.42
N MET A 167 1.15 -12.46 0.23
CA MET A 167 -0.30 -12.43 0.01
C MET A 167 -0.93 -13.81 0.22
N SER A 168 -0.26 -14.88 -0.24
CA SER A 168 -0.76 -16.26 -0.09
C SER A 168 -0.83 -16.68 1.38
N ILE A 169 0.15 -16.30 2.20
CA ILE A 169 0.17 -16.53 3.64
C ILE A 169 -0.98 -15.78 4.32
N MET A 170 -1.20 -14.51 3.97
CA MET A 170 -2.32 -13.73 4.51
C MET A 170 -3.68 -14.36 4.18
N LEU A 171 -3.89 -14.72 2.91
CA LEU A 171 -5.15 -15.31 2.44
C LEU A 171 -5.40 -16.72 3.01
N GLY A 172 -4.32 -17.45 3.31
CA GLY A 172 -4.37 -18.79 3.92
C GLY A 172 -4.46 -18.78 5.45
N ALA A 173 -4.57 -17.62 6.09
CA ALA A 173 -4.64 -17.51 7.54
C ALA A 173 -5.87 -18.24 8.12
N GLN A 174 -5.72 -18.81 9.32
CA GLN A 174 -6.76 -19.59 10.00
C GLN A 174 -6.86 -19.21 11.49
N GLY A 175 -7.98 -19.53 12.13
CA GLY A 175 -8.17 -19.28 13.56
C GLY A 175 -7.91 -17.82 13.94
N ASP A 176 -7.14 -17.61 15.02
CA ASP A 176 -6.78 -16.27 15.49
C ASP A 176 -6.00 -15.45 14.46
N ASP A 177 -5.19 -16.06 13.59
CA ASP A 177 -4.47 -15.35 12.54
C ASP A 177 -5.42 -14.72 11.51
N ALA A 178 -6.48 -15.46 11.14
CA ALA A 178 -7.51 -14.95 10.23
C ALA A 178 -8.28 -13.78 10.86
N VAL A 179 -8.55 -13.86 12.17
CA VAL A 179 -9.19 -12.77 12.92
C VAL A 179 -8.26 -11.55 13.00
N ALA A 180 -6.97 -11.74 13.29
CA ALA A 180 -5.98 -10.68 13.34
C ALA A 180 -5.84 -9.97 11.98
N VAL A 181 -5.76 -10.71 10.88
CA VAL A 181 -5.73 -10.14 9.51
C VAL A 181 -7.00 -9.33 9.24
N ARG A 182 -8.19 -9.87 9.53
CA ARG A 182 -9.45 -9.16 9.34
C ARG A 182 -9.50 -7.86 10.14
N ASN A 183 -9.05 -7.88 11.40
CA ASN A 183 -8.99 -6.69 12.24
C ASN A 183 -8.00 -5.66 11.68
N LYS A 184 -6.82 -6.08 11.24
CA LYS A 184 -5.84 -5.21 10.58
C LYS A 184 -6.40 -4.56 9.32
N LEU A 185 -7.10 -5.32 8.48
CA LEU A 185 -7.73 -4.79 7.27
C LEU A 185 -8.85 -3.78 7.60
N ALA A 186 -9.63 -4.03 8.64
CA ALA A 186 -10.66 -3.10 9.11
C ALA A 186 -10.06 -1.77 9.60
N VAL A 187 -9.01 -1.85 10.43
CA VAL A 187 -8.25 -0.68 10.90
C VAL A 187 -7.62 0.06 9.72
N SER A 188 -7.00 -0.63 8.77
CA SER A 188 -6.40 -0.03 7.58
C SER A 188 -7.43 0.68 6.69
N ALA A 189 -8.63 0.10 6.53
CA ALA A 189 -9.71 0.72 5.80
C ALA A 189 -10.26 1.96 6.52
N SER A 190 -10.42 1.92 7.85
CA SER A 190 -10.85 3.07 8.64
C SER A 190 -9.82 4.21 8.58
N PHE A 191 -8.55 3.89 8.80
CA PHE A 191 -7.43 4.83 8.70
C PHE A 191 -7.41 5.50 7.32
N TYR A 192 -7.43 4.71 6.24
CA TYR A 192 -7.45 5.25 4.88
C TYR A 192 -8.60 6.22 4.63
N ARG A 193 -9.82 5.83 5.06
CA ARG A 193 -11.02 6.65 4.91
C ARG A 193 -10.85 7.99 5.62
N GLN A 194 -10.30 8.01 6.83
CA GLN A 194 -10.07 9.26 7.56
C GLN A 194 -9.00 10.12 6.89
N MET A 195 -7.93 9.50 6.37
CA MET A 195 -6.88 10.20 5.66
C MET A 195 -7.35 10.83 4.34
N SER A 196 -8.32 10.23 3.65
CA SER A 196 -8.86 10.74 2.38
C SER A 196 -9.86 11.88 2.53
N LEU A 197 -10.28 12.24 3.75
CA LEU A 197 -11.26 13.31 3.99
C LEU A 197 -10.67 14.72 3.88
N ARG A 198 -9.37 14.91 4.11
CA ARG A 198 -8.73 16.22 4.15
C ARG A 198 -7.43 16.21 3.35
N VAL A 199 -7.16 17.30 2.64
CA VAL A 199 -5.88 17.43 1.90
C VAL A 199 -4.67 17.45 2.83
N SER A 200 -4.80 18.01 4.04
CA SER A 200 -3.71 18.02 5.02
C SER A 200 -3.27 16.60 5.39
N THR A 201 -4.22 15.70 5.66
CA THR A 201 -3.95 14.31 5.98
C THR A 201 -3.40 13.54 4.78
N VAL A 202 -3.95 13.78 3.57
CA VAL A 202 -3.41 13.19 2.33
C VAL A 202 -1.93 13.50 2.17
N LEU A 203 -1.52 14.76 2.39
CA LEU A 203 -0.13 15.19 2.25
C LEU A 203 0.76 14.72 3.41
N ALA A 204 0.20 14.61 4.62
CA ALA A 204 0.92 14.18 5.80
C ALA A 204 1.33 12.70 5.77
N TYR A 205 0.58 11.84 5.05
CA TYR A 205 0.94 10.43 4.90
C TYR A 205 1.96 10.20 3.78
N ASN A 206 3.17 10.73 3.96
CA ASN A 206 4.24 10.58 3.00
C ASN A 206 5.59 10.36 3.68
N GLY A 207 6.39 9.44 3.13
CA GLY A 207 7.77 9.21 3.55
C GLY A 207 7.93 8.27 4.74
N THR A 208 9.19 8.00 5.09
CA THR A 208 9.58 6.94 6.05
C THR A 208 8.96 7.12 7.42
N ARG A 209 8.99 8.33 8.01
CA ARG A 209 8.40 8.60 9.33
C ARG A 209 6.91 8.25 9.36
N ALA A 210 6.17 8.66 8.34
CA ALA A 210 4.74 8.42 8.26
C ALA A 210 4.43 6.93 8.09
N ASN A 211 5.20 6.23 7.25
CA ASN A 211 5.10 4.79 7.07
C ASN A 211 5.36 4.02 8.38
N GLU A 212 6.38 4.42 9.15
CA GLU A 212 6.68 3.83 10.44
C GLU A 212 5.58 4.06 11.48
N LEU A 213 5.00 5.27 11.53
CA LEU A 213 3.87 5.57 12.42
C LEU A 213 2.67 4.68 12.14
N ALA A 214 2.27 4.61 10.87
CA ALA A 214 1.14 3.79 10.45
C ALA A 214 1.40 2.28 10.69
N ARG A 215 2.65 1.82 10.52
CA ARG A 215 3.06 0.44 10.83
C ARG A 215 3.04 0.15 12.33
N ARG A 216 3.52 1.08 13.16
CA ARG A 216 3.46 0.97 14.64
C ARG A 216 2.03 0.91 15.15
N MET A 217 1.12 1.69 14.55
CA MET A 217 -0.30 1.59 14.85
C MET A 217 -0.82 0.19 14.51
N LEU A 218 -0.61 -0.29 13.28
CA LEU A 218 -1.17 -1.56 12.83
C LEU A 218 -0.59 -2.78 13.57
N ALA A 219 0.66 -2.70 14.03
CA ALA A 219 1.31 -3.74 14.84
C ALA A 219 0.63 -3.99 16.20
N GLN A 220 -0.18 -3.04 16.70
CA GLN A 220 -0.95 -3.22 17.94
C GLN A 220 -2.22 -4.05 17.74
N VAL A 221 -2.60 -4.33 16.49
CA VAL A 221 -3.84 -5.02 16.15
C VAL A 221 -3.60 -6.53 16.09
N ASP A 222 -4.43 -7.29 16.80
CA ASP A 222 -4.44 -8.74 16.87
C ASP A 222 -5.88 -9.31 16.85
N ALA A 223 -6.03 -10.60 17.11
CA ALA A 223 -7.32 -11.29 17.12
C ALA A 223 -8.31 -10.77 18.18
N LYS A 224 -7.81 -10.14 19.26
CA LYS A 224 -8.59 -9.72 20.43
C LYS A 224 -8.86 -8.21 20.46
N THR A 225 -8.40 -7.50 19.43
CA THR A 225 -8.53 -6.05 19.34
C THR A 225 -10.00 -5.63 19.30
N ASP A 226 -10.38 -4.74 20.23
CA ASP A 226 -11.66 -4.04 20.18
C ASP A 226 -11.56 -2.91 19.14
N LEU A 227 -12.17 -3.12 17.98
CA LEU A 227 -12.12 -2.17 16.86
C LEU A 227 -12.78 -0.83 17.18
N VAL A 228 -13.78 -0.79 18.06
CA VAL A 228 -14.45 0.46 18.44
C VAL A 228 -13.52 1.30 19.31
N ALA A 229 -12.88 0.67 20.30
CA ALA A 229 -11.89 1.35 21.12
C ALA A 229 -10.65 1.77 20.30
N PHE A 230 -10.27 0.98 19.31
CA PHE A 230 -9.09 1.23 18.46
C PHE A 230 -9.21 2.50 17.59
N GLU A 231 -10.43 2.99 17.32
CA GLU A 231 -10.63 4.26 16.60
C GLU A 231 -9.95 5.46 17.28
N ALA A 232 -9.82 5.45 18.61
CA ALA A 232 -9.07 6.48 19.33
C ALA A 232 -7.57 6.46 18.98
N ILE A 233 -7.00 5.28 18.76
CA ILE A 233 -5.59 5.09 18.37
C ILE A 233 -5.39 5.50 16.92
N ILE A 234 -6.34 5.18 16.03
CA ILE A 234 -6.34 5.67 14.65
C ILE A 234 -6.29 7.20 14.64
N LYS A 235 -7.20 7.86 15.37
CA LYS A 235 -7.24 9.31 15.44
C LYS A 235 -5.93 9.90 15.97
N ALA A 236 -5.38 9.35 17.06
CA ALA A 236 -4.13 9.82 17.64
C ALA A 236 -2.96 9.69 16.64
N THR A 237 -2.92 8.60 15.87
CA THR A 237 -1.90 8.38 14.83
C THR A 237 -2.03 9.42 13.72
N ILE A 238 -3.25 9.75 13.29
CA ILE A 238 -3.50 10.79 12.27
C ILE A 238 -3.10 12.17 12.78
N ASP A 239 -3.45 12.50 14.03
CA ASP A 239 -3.06 13.77 14.64
C ASP A 239 -1.52 13.88 14.71
N GLU A 240 -0.80 12.80 15.03
CA GLU A 240 0.67 12.77 15.05
C GLU A 240 1.32 12.97 13.67
N LEU A 241 0.69 12.43 12.61
CA LEU A 241 1.16 12.61 11.23
C LEU A 241 1.13 14.08 10.79
N GLU A 242 0.16 14.86 11.29
CA GLU A 242 0.03 16.28 10.98
C GLU A 242 1.01 17.16 11.79
N LEU A 243 1.75 16.60 12.76
CA LEU A 243 2.74 17.35 13.54
C LEU A 243 4.04 17.63 12.76
N PRO A 244 4.60 18.87 12.86
CA PRO A 244 5.88 19.20 12.25
C PRO A 244 6.99 18.27 12.70
N ILE A 245 7.93 17.95 11.80
CA ILE A 245 9.16 17.25 12.18
C ILE A 245 10.02 18.24 12.98
N VAL A 246 10.09 18.04 14.28
CA VAL A 246 11.03 18.77 15.14
C VAL A 246 12.39 18.10 14.99
N THR A 247 13.28 18.64 14.17
CA THR A 247 14.70 18.24 14.24
C THR A 247 15.28 18.82 15.53
N PRO A 248 15.94 18.01 16.38
CA PRO A 248 16.61 18.54 17.57
C PRO A 248 17.58 19.65 17.15
N ALA A 249 17.52 20.79 17.83
CA ALA A 249 18.57 21.79 17.70
C ALA A 249 19.89 21.13 18.13
N GLY A 250 20.85 21.11 17.22
CA GLY A 250 22.18 20.54 17.45
C GLY A 250 22.99 21.29 18.49
#